data_AF-A0A7C4VR37-F1
#
_entry.id   AF-A0A7C4VR37-F1
#
_cell.length_a   1.000
_cell.length_b   1.000
_cell.length_c   1.000
_cell.angle_alpha   90.00
_cell.angle_beta   90.00
_cell.angle_gamma   90.00
#
_symmetry.space_group_name_H-M   'P 1'
#
loop_
_entity.id
_entity.type
_entity.pdbx_description
1 polymer ?
#
loop_
_entity_poly.entity_id
_entity_poly.type
_entity_poly.pdbx_seq_one_letter_code
_entity_poly.pdbx_strand_id
1 'polypeptide(L)'
;MLEDAILMIAYYIVRNPDIRGLAESFTDMRKAHRQELFRMFSDDQRLQLYECCRKIKHFPKLIVSVFRYSTIERQIGILDQYQMDIEVCMACYSRLYSVWNKELEIWGVLPVFERTSGCA
;
A
#
# COMPACT_ATOMS: atom_id res chain seq x y z
N MET A 1 2.71 2.92 7.64
CA MET A 1 2.38 1.51 7.30
C MET A 1 2.25 1.31 5.80
N LEU A 2 1.41 2.10 5.12
CA LEU A 2 1.24 1.95 3.67
C LEU A 2 2.54 2.26 2.91
N GLU A 3 3.20 3.38 3.24
CA GLU A 3 4.49 3.73 2.64
C GLU A 3 5.59 2.72 2.99
N ASP A 4 5.60 2.18 4.21
CA ASP A 4 6.52 1.10 4.60
C ASP A 4 6.34 -0.14 3.72
N ALA A 5 5.09 -0.52 3.43
CA ALA A 5 4.78 -1.65 2.55
C ALA A 5 5.27 -1.38 1.12
N ILE A 6 5.05 -0.18 0.59
CA ILE A 6 5.54 0.22 -0.73
C ILE A 6 7.07 0.17 -0.78
N LEU A 7 7.75 0.70 0.24
CA LEU A 7 9.20 0.63 0.37
C LEU A 7 9.71 -0.82 0.41
N MET A 8 9.05 -1.69 1.17
CA MET A 8 9.39 -3.12 1.22
C MET A 8 9.24 -3.79 -0.14
N ILE A 9 8.17 -3.50 -0.88
CA ILE A 9 7.96 -4.02 -2.25
C ILE A 9 9.08 -3.50 -3.16
N ALA A 10 9.37 -2.20 -3.12
CA ALA A 10 10.42 -1.57 -3.91
C ALA A 10 11.79 -2.21 -3.67
N TYR A 11 12.13 -2.49 -2.41
CA TYR A 11 13.42 -3.04 -2.00
C TYR A 11 13.55 -4.55 -2.26
N TYR A 12 12.57 -5.36 -1.83
CA TYR A 12 12.66 -6.82 -1.85
C TYR A 12 12.15 -7.46 -3.14
N ILE A 13 11.04 -6.96 -3.68
CA ILE A 13 10.34 -7.56 -4.83
C ILE A 13 10.81 -6.93 -6.13
N VAL A 14 10.65 -5.61 -6.27
CA VAL A 14 11.07 -4.87 -7.46
C VAL A 14 12.59 -4.77 -7.54
N ARG A 15 13.25 -4.79 -6.39
CA ARG A 15 14.72 -4.67 -6.27
C ARG A 15 15.24 -3.41 -6.98
N ASN A 16 14.51 -2.31 -6.82
CA ASN A 16 14.85 -1.05 -7.47
C ASN A 16 16.27 -0.60 -7.04
N PRO A 17 17.16 -0.32 -7.99
CA PRO A 17 18.57 -0.04 -7.69
C PRO A 17 18.76 1.24 -6.89
N ASP A 18 17.96 2.28 -7.13
CA ASP A 18 18.07 3.56 -6.43
C ASP A 18 17.68 3.40 -4.96
N ILE A 19 16.60 2.67 -4.70
CA ILE A 19 16.15 2.35 -3.33
C ILE A 19 17.17 1.50 -2.60
N ARG A 20 17.75 0.49 -3.26
CA ARG A 20 18.76 -0.37 -2.65
C ARG A 20 20.03 0.41 -2.34
N GLY A 21 20.53 1.18 -3.29
CA GLY A 21 21.72 2.01 -3.11
C GLY A 21 21.54 3.02 -1.98
N LEU A 22 20.37 3.69 -1.91
CA LEU A 22 20.08 4.62 -0.84
C LEU A 22 19.98 3.92 0.53
N ALA A 23 19.29 2.78 0.60
CA ALA A 23 19.16 2.03 1.85
C ALA A 23 20.51 1.48 2.35
N GLU A 24 21.36 0.98 1.44
CA GLU A 24 22.73 0.52 1.75
C GLU A 24 23.64 1.66 2.20
N SER A 25 23.38 2.90 1.78
CA SER A 25 24.13 4.07 2.27
C SER A 25 23.83 4.42 3.73
N PHE A 26 22.68 3.99 4.25
CA PHE A 26 22.25 4.29 5.62
C PHE A 26 22.65 3.22 6.62
N THR A 27 22.71 1.95 6.23
CA THR A 27 22.98 0.84 7.15
C THR A 27 23.47 -0.41 6.43
N ASP A 28 24.13 -1.31 7.16
CA ASP A 28 24.54 -2.61 6.62
C ASP A 28 23.32 -3.52 6.42
N MET A 29 22.83 -3.57 5.19
CA MET A 29 21.64 -4.35 4.82
C MET A 29 21.81 -5.87 4.97
N ARG A 30 23.02 -6.38 5.22
CA ARG A 30 23.22 -7.80 5.61
C ARG A 30 22.60 -8.12 6.97
N LYS A 31 22.41 -7.10 7.82
CA LYS A 31 21.68 -7.21 9.10
C LYS A 31 20.16 -7.21 8.92
N ALA A 32 19.65 -6.88 7.73
CA ALA A 32 18.21 -6.76 7.46
C ALA A 32 17.47 -8.10 7.45
N HIS A 33 18.18 -9.23 7.31
CA HIS A 33 17.55 -10.55 7.18
C HIS A 33 16.75 -10.99 8.42
N ARG A 34 16.87 -10.29 9.56
CA ARG A 34 16.14 -10.57 10.81
C ARG A 34 15.38 -9.37 11.39
N GLN A 35 15.32 -8.23 10.70
CA GLN A 35 14.70 -7.02 11.22
C GLN A 35 13.70 -6.42 10.24
N GLU A 36 12.61 -5.88 10.78
CA GLU A 36 11.69 -5.02 10.03
C GLU A 36 12.45 -3.78 9.55
N LEU A 37 12.41 -3.46 8.26
CA LEU A 37 13.10 -2.28 7.69
C LEU A 37 12.76 -1.00 8.46
N PHE A 38 11.54 -0.89 8.98
CA PHE A 38 11.08 0.20 9.85
C PHE A 38 12.02 0.48 11.03
N ARG A 39 12.59 -0.57 11.64
CA ARG A 39 13.45 -0.44 12.84
C ARG A 39 14.92 -0.19 12.50
N MET A 40 15.29 -0.32 11.23
CA MET A 40 16.67 -0.18 10.78
C MET A 40 17.04 1.26 10.42
N PHE A 41 16.04 2.10 10.20
CA PHE A 41 16.19 3.46 9.72
C PHE A 41 15.62 4.46 10.72
N SER A 42 16.30 5.59 10.88
CA SER A 42 15.71 6.74 11.56
C SER A 42 14.52 7.30 10.77
N ASP A 43 13.71 8.14 11.39
CA ASP A 43 12.56 8.79 10.75
C ASP A 43 12.98 9.58 9.51
N ASP A 44 14.08 10.33 9.60
CA ASP A 44 14.63 11.10 8.48
C ASP A 44 15.09 10.21 7.32
N GLN A 45 15.73 9.08 7.63
CA GLN A 45 16.17 8.10 6.62
C GLN A 45 14.97 7.44 5.91
N ARG A 46 13.91 7.12 6.66
CA ARG A 46 12.68 6.57 6.09
C ARG A 46 11.98 7.58 5.20
N LEU A 47 11.92 8.84 5.62
CA LEU A 47 11.36 9.91 4.81
C LEU A 47 12.11 10.02 3.46
N GLN A 48 13.45 10.00 3.49
CA GLN A 48 14.25 10.02 2.26
C GLN A 48 13.98 8.81 1.34
N LEU A 49 13.81 7.62 1.92
CA LEU A 49 13.44 6.42 1.17
C LEU A 49 12.04 6.55 0.56
N TYR A 50 11.06 7.12 1.27
CA TYR A 50 9.72 7.38 0.74
C TYR A 50 9.72 8.39 -0.39
N GLU A 51 10.44 9.50 -0.23
CA GLU A 51 10.63 10.50 -1.29
C GLU A 51 11.29 9.90 -2.54
N CYS A 52 12.22 8.95 -2.34
CA CYS A 52 12.80 8.20 -3.44
C CYS A 52 11.75 7.29 -4.11
N CYS A 53 10.97 6.53 -3.33
CA CYS A 53 9.91 5.66 -3.85
C CYS A 53 8.86 6.42 -4.67
N ARG A 54 8.45 7.62 -4.23
CA ARG A 54 7.44 8.45 -4.91
C ARG A 54 7.85 8.84 -6.33
N LYS A 55 9.15 8.94 -6.61
CA LYS A 55 9.70 9.31 -7.93
C LYS A 55 9.84 8.13 -8.88
N ILE A 56 9.62 6.90 -8.45
CA ILE A 56 9.75 5.71 -9.30
C ILE A 56 8.59 5.67 -10.30
N LYS A 57 8.91 5.79 -11.58
CA LYS A 57 7.93 5.66 -12.68
C LYS A 57 7.75 4.21 -13.14
N HIS A 58 8.86 3.47 -13.22
CA HIS A 58 8.85 2.08 -13.67
C HIS A 58 8.67 1.15 -12.47
N PHE A 59 7.42 0.92 -12.11
CA PHE A 59 7.01 0.04 -11.02
C PHE A 59 5.85 -0.85 -11.50
N PRO A 60 5.78 -2.14 -11.11
CA PRO A 60 4.63 -2.97 -11.43
C PRO A 60 3.35 -2.33 -10.91
N LYS A 61 2.26 -2.34 -11.69
CA LYS A 61 0.98 -1.76 -11.25
C LYS A 61 0.61 -2.28 -9.85
N LEU A 62 0.36 -1.35 -8.93
CA LEU A 62 -0.07 -1.68 -7.57
C LEU A 62 -1.59 -1.66 -7.48
N ILE A 63 -2.18 -2.74 -6.99
CA ILE A 63 -3.59 -2.82 -6.67
C ILE A 63 -3.71 -2.92 -5.14
N VAL A 64 -4.37 -1.93 -4.53
CA VAL A 64 -4.52 -1.81 -3.08
C VAL A 64 -5.98 -2.00 -2.72
N SER A 65 -6.33 -3.19 -2.23
CA SER A 65 -7.65 -3.47 -1.67
C SER A 65 -7.75 -2.97 -0.24
N VAL A 66 -8.57 -1.94 -0.02
CA VAL A 66 -8.74 -1.29 1.28
C VAL A 66 -10.03 -1.77 1.92
N PHE A 67 -9.88 -2.55 2.98
CA PHE A 67 -11.00 -3.02 3.79
C PHE A 67 -11.41 -1.98 4.83
N ARG A 68 -12.70 -2.01 5.17
CA ARG A 68 -13.27 -1.16 6.23
C ARG A 68 -12.53 -1.36 7.54
N TYR A 69 -12.38 -0.26 8.28
CA TYR A 69 -11.71 -0.23 9.58
C TYR A 69 -10.21 -0.56 9.54
N SER A 70 -9.63 -0.71 8.35
CA SER A 70 -8.19 -0.83 8.23
C SER A 70 -7.52 0.51 8.54
N THR A 71 -6.34 0.46 9.16
CA THR A 71 -5.51 1.65 9.39
C THR A 71 -5.01 2.27 8.08
N ILE A 72 -5.01 1.49 7.00
CA ILE A 72 -4.63 1.91 5.64
C ILE A 72 -5.66 2.88 5.05
N GLU A 73 -6.94 2.77 5.42
CA GLU A 73 -8.02 3.64 4.91
C GLU A 73 -7.71 5.13 5.11
N ARG A 74 -7.07 5.50 6.23
CA ARG A 74 -6.68 6.89 6.52
C ARG A 74 -5.40 7.35 5.82
N GLN A 75 -4.64 6.42 5.24
CA GLN A 75 -3.34 6.68 4.61
C GLN A 75 -3.44 6.76 3.08
N ILE A 76 -4.56 6.38 2.47
CA ILE A 76 -4.69 6.27 0.99
C ILE A 76 -4.37 7.57 0.25
N GLY A 77 -4.58 8.73 0.87
CA GLY A 77 -4.30 10.02 0.25
C GLY A 77 -2.82 10.23 -0.11
N ILE A 78 -1.90 9.52 0.55
CA ILE A 78 -0.46 9.60 0.23
C ILE A 78 -0.14 9.04 -1.16
N LEU A 79 -1.00 8.15 -1.68
CA LEU A 79 -0.77 7.47 -2.96
C LEU A 79 -0.78 8.44 -4.15
N ASP A 80 -1.45 9.59 -4.03
CA ASP A 80 -1.48 10.66 -5.05
C ASP A 80 -0.09 11.25 -5.31
N GLN A 81 0.85 11.10 -4.37
CA GLN A 81 2.21 11.61 -4.50
C GLN A 81 3.14 10.67 -5.27
N TYR A 82 2.69 9.47 -5.62
CA TYR A 82 3.49 8.46 -6.29
C TYR A 82 3.30 8.51 -7.81
N GLN A 83 4.41 8.44 -8.56
CA GLN A 83 4.39 8.51 -10.02
C GLN A 83 4.14 7.17 -10.73
N MET A 84 3.88 6.10 -9.98
CA MET A 84 3.62 4.76 -10.52
C MET A 84 2.11 4.49 -10.66
N ASP A 85 1.77 3.51 -11.51
CA ASP A 85 0.39 3.08 -11.70
C ASP A 85 -0.18 2.43 -10.43
N ILE A 86 -1.22 3.05 -9.86
CA ILE A 86 -1.88 2.60 -8.64
C ILE A 86 -3.39 2.55 -8.85
N GLU A 87 -4.01 1.45 -8.43
CA GLU A 87 -5.46 1.30 -8.34
C GLU A 87 -5.86 1.01 -6.90
N VAL A 88 -6.77 1.83 -6.36
CA VAL A 88 -7.29 1.68 -4.99
C VAL A 88 -8.69 1.09 -5.06
N CYS A 89 -8.86 -0.13 -4.56
CA CYS A 89 -10.13 -0.83 -4.53
C CYS A 89 -10.72 -0.74 -3.12
N MET A 90 -11.66 0.18 -2.91
CA MET A 90 -12.39 0.27 -1.64
C MET A 90 -13.63 -0.62 -1.66
N ALA A 91 -13.90 -1.30 -0.54
CA ALA A 91 -15.10 -2.12 -0.41
C ALA A 91 -16.37 -1.26 -0.48
N CYS A 92 -17.19 -1.45 -1.52
CA CYS A 92 -18.51 -0.83 -1.66
C CYS A 92 -19.60 -1.51 -0.82
N TYR A 93 -19.36 -2.77 -0.45
CA TYR A 93 -20.22 -3.57 0.41
C TYR A 93 -19.37 -4.38 1.39
N SER A 94 -19.82 -4.53 2.63
CA SER A 94 -19.19 -5.41 3.61
C SER A 94 -20.25 -6.02 4.51
N ARG A 95 -20.12 -7.32 4.79
CA ARG A 95 -20.94 -8.06 5.74
C ARG A 95 -20.01 -8.80 6.67
N LEU A 96 -19.92 -8.36 7.91
CA LEU A 96 -18.97 -8.85 8.90
C LEU A 96 -19.74 -9.34 10.12
N TYR A 97 -19.40 -10.52 10.63
CA TYR A 97 -19.90 -10.97 11.92
C TYR A 97 -18.92 -10.53 13.00
N SER A 98 -19.39 -9.75 13.97
CA SER A 98 -18.58 -9.35 15.11
C SER A 98 -18.84 -10.27 16.29
N VAL A 99 -17.78 -10.94 16.74
CA VAL A 99 -17.83 -11.85 17.89
C VAL A 99 -18.08 -11.09 19.20
N TRP A 100 -17.67 -9.81 19.27
CA TRP A 100 -17.75 -8.99 20.47
C TRP A 100 -19.18 -8.62 20.86
N ASN A 101 -20.01 -8.25 19.88
CA ASN A 101 -21.41 -7.91 20.08
C ASN A 101 -22.38 -9.01 19.60
N LYS A 102 -21.87 -10.08 18.97
CA LYS A 102 -22.64 -11.20 18.39
C LYS A 102 -23.63 -10.75 17.31
N GLU A 103 -23.28 -9.72 16.56
CA GLU A 103 -24.15 -9.13 15.54
C GLU A 103 -23.51 -9.16 14.14
N LEU A 104 -24.37 -9.16 13.12
CA LEU A 104 -23.98 -8.93 11.73
C LEU A 104 -23.99 -7.44 11.45
N GLU A 105 -22.82 -6.91 11.12
CA GLU A 105 -22.63 -5.55 10.68
C GLU A 105 -22.61 -5.51 9.15
N ILE A 106 -23.52 -4.73 8.56
CA ILE A 106 -23.67 -4.60 7.11
C ILE A 106 -23.41 -3.15 6.73
N TRP A 107 -22.50 -2.95 5.78
CA TRP A 107 -22.15 -1.66 5.22
C TRP A 107 -22.36 -1.62 3.72
N GLY A 108 -22.89 -0.50 3.24
CA GLY A 108 -23.12 -0.26 1.82
C GLY A 108 -24.21 -1.15 1.23
N VAL A 109 -24.29 -1.15 -0.10
CA VAL A 109 -25.26 -1.93 -0.87
C VAL A 109 -24.51 -2.57 -2.03
N LEU A 110 -24.85 -3.82 -2.36
CA LEU A 110 -24.26 -4.47 -3.53
C LEU A 110 -24.59 -3.65 -4.78
N PRO A 111 -23.60 -3.28 -5.60
CA PRO A 111 -23.83 -2.53 -6.82
C PRO A 111 -24.68 -3.37 -7.79
N VAL A 112 -25.73 -2.75 -8.32
CA VAL A 112 -26.53 -3.31 -9.41
C VAL A 112 -26.00 -2.72 -10.71
N PHE A 113 -25.43 -3.57 -11.56
CA PHE A 113 -25.02 -3.17 -12.89
C PHE A 113 -26.14 -3.48 -13.87
N GLU A 114 -26.88 -2.47 -14.29
CA GLU A 114 -27.84 -2.61 -15.39
C GLU A 114 -27.05 -2.91 -16.66
N ARG A 115 -27.42 -4.00 -17.36
CA ARG A 115 -26.86 -4.28 -18.68
C ARG A 115 -27.38 -3.19 -19.61
N THR A 116 -26.56 -2.20 -19.93
CA THR A 116 -26.82 -1.37 -21.11
C THR A 116 -26.76 -2.30 -22.31
N SER A 117 -27.93 -2.61 -22.87
CA SER A 117 -28.05 -3.17 -24.21
C SER A 117 -27.39 -2.17 -25.16
N GLY A 118 -26.16 -2.49 -25.58
CA GLY A 118 -25.46 -1.74 -26.62
C GLY A 118 -26.32 -1.69 -27.87
N CYS A 119 -26.64 -0.50 -28.33
CA CYS A 119 -26.91 -0.28 -29.74
C CYS A 119 -25.54 -0.27 -30.45
N ALA A 120 -25.40 -1.20 -31.38
CA ALA A 120 -24.32 -1.32 -32.34
C ALA A 120 -24.24 -0.11 -33.28
#